data_AF-A0A2W4NUM4-F1
#
_entry.id   AF-A0A2W4NUM4-F1
#
_cell.length_a   1.000
_cell.length_b   1.000
_cell.length_c   1.000
_cell.angle_alpha   90.00
_cell.angle_beta   90.00
_cell.angle_gamma   90.00
#
_symmetry.space_group_name_H-M   'P 1'
#
loop_
_entity.id
_entity.type
_entity.pdbx_description
1 polymer ?
#
loop_
_entity_poly.entity_id
_entity_poly.type
_entity_poly.pdbx_seq_one_letter_code
_entity_poly.pdbx_strand_id
1 'polypeptide(L)'
;MIYPDQLEEKLGFDQIRRHLSENCLSPAAVRRVEAMRFLTDFNAIRLLLNQTSEFVRIIEKGESFPAAHFHDPALWHEKIFPAGNYLDEQELLDMAGAIDTVHLCKSFLRRSREWCPSLADLADPVPDVSAVAVSITRQIDERAKVRDNATPELARIRKRLREQQARLRSLSEQIFSKAVAEKWVPEGALPTIREGRVVIPILAEHKRRLRGFVLDESATGQTVFMEPAEMLDANNEIREYEHAERREVVRILTHITDGIRARYDDLKSAFDFLTEVDFIRARAKYARTIEAHMPDLRPRPTLQLRDARHPLLFLTLKGKRPVVPLSIDLNDQDRMILVSGPNAGGKSV
;
A
#
# COMPACT_ATOMS: atom_id res chain seq x y z
N MET A 1 23.12 -14.20 -25.05
CA MET A 1 23.21 -15.51 -24.37
C MET A 1 23.98 -15.27 -23.08
N ILE A 2 23.34 -15.50 -21.93
CA ILE A 2 24.00 -15.42 -20.62
C ILE A 2 24.62 -16.80 -20.38
N TYR A 3 25.93 -16.86 -20.17
CA TYR A 3 26.65 -18.09 -19.91
C TYR A 3 27.80 -17.79 -18.93
N PRO A 4 28.05 -18.62 -17.91
CA PRO A 4 27.29 -19.81 -17.50
C PRO A 4 25.98 -19.46 -16.78
N ASP A 5 25.15 -20.45 -16.44
CA ASP A 5 23.89 -20.24 -15.70
C ASP A 5 24.09 -19.54 -14.34
N GLN A 6 25.28 -19.71 -13.74
CA GLN A 6 25.70 -19.06 -12.49
C GLN A 6 26.37 -17.69 -12.71
N LEU A 7 26.20 -17.04 -13.87
CA LEU A 7 26.89 -15.78 -14.17
C LEU A 7 26.60 -14.71 -13.12
N GLU A 8 25.35 -14.57 -12.69
CA GLU A 8 24.97 -13.54 -11.71
C GLU A 8 25.67 -13.77 -10.37
N GLU A 9 25.66 -14.99 -9.85
CA GLU A 9 26.35 -15.33 -8.59
C GLU A 9 27.86 -15.08 -8.71
N LYS A 10 28.48 -15.47 -9.84
CA LYS A 10 29.92 -15.27 -10.08
C LYS A 10 30.32 -13.80 -10.16
N LEU A 11 29.44 -12.95 -10.68
CA LEU A 11 29.66 -11.50 -10.75
C LEU A 11 29.18 -10.75 -9.49
N GLY A 12 28.58 -11.45 -8.52
CA GLY A 12 27.89 -10.81 -7.37
C GLY A 12 26.67 -9.99 -7.79
N PHE A 13 26.14 -10.20 -8.99
CA PHE A 13 25.01 -9.43 -9.52
C PHE A 13 23.72 -9.72 -8.72
N ASP A 14 23.60 -10.89 -8.12
CA ASP A 14 22.56 -11.24 -7.14
C ASP A 14 22.50 -10.25 -5.96
N GLN A 15 23.66 -9.83 -5.45
CA GLN A 15 23.76 -8.82 -4.39
C GLN A 15 23.35 -7.43 -4.90
N ILE A 16 23.66 -7.11 -6.16
CA ILE A 16 23.17 -5.88 -6.81
C ILE A 16 21.64 -5.91 -6.90
N ARG A 17 21.03 -7.03 -7.29
CA ARG A 17 19.57 -7.19 -7.29
C ARG A 17 18.98 -6.94 -5.91
N ARG A 18 19.56 -7.54 -4.88
CA ARG A 18 19.13 -7.36 -3.50
C ARG A 18 19.16 -5.89 -3.08
N HIS A 19 20.25 -5.17 -3.36
CA HIS A 19 20.33 -3.74 -3.06
C HIS A 19 19.30 -2.90 -3.82
N LEU A 20 18.96 -3.27 -5.07
CA LEU A 20 17.88 -2.62 -5.80
C LEU A 20 16.52 -2.88 -5.17
N SER A 21 16.23 -4.13 -4.80
CA SER A 21 14.98 -4.51 -4.12
C SER A 21 14.82 -3.80 -2.77
N GLU A 22 15.89 -3.69 -1.97
CA GLU A 22 15.91 -2.92 -0.71
C GLU A 22 15.62 -1.43 -0.91
N ASN A 23 15.83 -0.91 -2.13
CA ASN A 23 15.55 0.48 -2.47
C ASN A 23 14.15 0.72 -3.05
N CYS A 24 13.36 -0.33 -3.34
CA CYS A 24 11.99 -0.23 -3.88
C CYS A 24 10.97 0.20 -2.79
N LEU A 25 9.88 0.84 -3.18
CA LEU A 25 8.76 1.18 -2.27
C LEU A 25 7.68 0.11 -2.26
N SER A 26 7.49 -0.59 -3.37
CA SER A 26 6.41 -1.55 -3.58
C SER A 26 6.90 -2.97 -3.84
N PRO A 27 6.10 -3.99 -3.45
CA PRO A 27 6.33 -5.37 -3.89
C PRO A 27 6.32 -5.53 -5.42
N ALA A 28 5.52 -4.74 -6.14
CA ALA A 28 5.49 -4.75 -7.60
C ALA A 28 6.84 -4.37 -8.21
N ALA A 29 7.50 -3.34 -7.66
CA ALA A 29 8.84 -2.94 -8.11
C ALA A 29 9.91 -3.98 -7.74
N VAL A 30 9.78 -4.66 -6.59
CA VAL A 30 10.66 -5.79 -6.24
C VAL A 30 10.56 -6.90 -7.29
N ARG A 31 9.34 -7.31 -7.67
CA ARG A 31 9.15 -8.28 -8.77
C ARG A 31 9.73 -7.76 -10.10
N ARG A 32 9.64 -6.46 -10.35
CA ARG A 32 10.23 -5.83 -11.54
C ARG A 32 11.76 -5.86 -11.54
N VAL A 33 12.39 -5.74 -10.36
CA VAL A 33 13.84 -5.97 -10.17
C VAL A 33 14.17 -7.44 -10.39
N GLU A 34 13.42 -8.38 -9.82
CA GLU A 34 13.65 -9.82 -10.01
C GLU A 34 13.53 -10.22 -11.48
N ALA A 35 12.57 -9.64 -12.20
CA ALA A 35 12.35 -9.90 -13.62
C ALA A 35 13.39 -9.27 -14.57
N MET A 36 14.27 -8.37 -14.10
CA MET A 36 15.23 -7.71 -14.99
C MET A 36 16.21 -8.72 -15.60
N ARG A 37 16.70 -8.43 -16.81
CA ARG A 37 17.64 -9.27 -17.57
C ARG A 37 18.70 -8.41 -18.24
N PHE A 38 19.85 -8.99 -18.55
CA PHE A 38 20.85 -8.32 -19.38
C PHE A 38 20.29 -8.05 -20.77
N LEU A 39 20.42 -6.81 -21.24
CA LEU A 39 19.92 -6.35 -22.53
C LEU A 39 21.09 -6.19 -23.52
N THR A 40 20.79 -6.35 -24.80
CA THR A 40 21.73 -6.11 -25.91
C THR A 40 21.25 -5.08 -26.91
N ASP A 41 19.99 -4.65 -26.84
CA ASP A 41 19.45 -3.60 -27.71
C ASP A 41 19.95 -2.22 -27.27
N PHE A 42 20.65 -1.53 -28.18
CA PHE A 42 21.29 -0.24 -27.90
C PHE A 42 20.29 0.83 -27.45
N ASN A 43 19.12 0.91 -28.11
CA ASN A 43 18.14 1.96 -27.84
C ASN A 43 17.45 1.73 -26.48
N ALA A 44 17.10 0.48 -26.16
CA ALA A 44 16.54 0.11 -24.87
C ALA A 44 17.50 0.39 -23.72
N ILE A 45 18.78 0.04 -23.85
CA ILE A 45 19.80 0.34 -22.83
C ILE A 45 19.94 1.85 -22.64
N ARG A 46 20.06 2.60 -23.75
CA ARG A 46 20.19 4.06 -23.71
C ARG A 46 19.00 4.71 -23.00
N LEU A 47 17.78 4.28 -23.31
CA LEU A 47 16.56 4.77 -22.65
C LEU A 47 16.60 4.52 -21.14
N LEU A 48 16.90 3.29 -20.72
CA LEU A 48 16.95 2.90 -19.31
C LEU A 48 18.05 3.63 -18.53
N LEU A 49 19.18 3.93 -19.15
CA LEU A 49 20.25 4.73 -18.55
C LEU A 49 19.85 6.20 -18.44
N ASN A 50 19.26 6.78 -19.48
CA ASN A 50 18.77 8.16 -19.46
C ASN A 50 17.75 8.36 -18.33
N GLN A 51 16.74 7.48 -18.24
CA GLN A 51 15.73 7.53 -17.18
C GLN A 51 16.35 7.47 -15.78
N THR A 52 17.36 6.63 -15.58
CA THR A 52 18.06 6.55 -14.28
C THR A 52 18.86 7.80 -14.00
N SER A 53 19.60 8.32 -14.99
CA SER A 53 20.38 9.55 -14.86
C SER A 53 19.51 10.77 -14.59
N GLU A 54 18.36 10.88 -15.27
CA GLU A 54 17.34 11.90 -15.01
C GLU A 54 16.81 11.81 -13.58
N PHE A 55 16.54 10.60 -13.08
CA PHE A 55 16.08 10.43 -11.70
C PHE A 55 17.18 10.72 -10.66
N VAL A 56 18.45 10.39 -10.96
CA VAL A 56 19.60 10.83 -10.15
C VAL A 56 19.63 12.37 -10.05
N ARG A 57 19.39 13.08 -11.15
CA ARG A 57 19.30 14.56 -11.15
C ARG A 57 18.14 15.09 -10.30
N ILE A 58 16.99 14.42 -10.28
CA ILE A 58 15.87 14.76 -9.37
C ILE A 58 16.34 14.71 -7.91
N ILE A 59 17.03 13.63 -7.53
CA ILE A 59 17.55 13.44 -6.16
C ILE A 59 18.60 14.52 -5.81
N GLU A 60 19.53 14.81 -6.73
CA GLU A 60 20.60 15.78 -6.51
C GLU A 60 20.11 17.23 -6.39
N LYS A 61 19.04 17.59 -7.12
CA LYS A 61 18.38 18.90 -6.98
C LYS A 61 17.64 19.06 -5.65
N GLY A 62 17.45 17.99 -4.88
CA GLY A 62 16.68 18.02 -3.64
C GLY A 62 15.18 18.20 -3.84
N GLU A 63 14.69 17.92 -5.05
CA GLU A 63 13.26 18.00 -5.39
C GLU A 63 12.49 16.87 -4.68
N SER A 64 11.35 17.21 -4.09
CA SER A 64 10.49 16.21 -3.46
C SER A 64 9.67 15.49 -4.53
N PHE A 65 10.16 14.33 -4.97
CA PHE A 65 9.42 13.47 -5.90
C PHE A 65 8.34 12.68 -5.13
N PRO A 66 7.09 12.59 -5.65
CA PRO A 66 6.03 11.83 -5.00
C PRO A 66 6.42 10.36 -4.77
N ALA A 67 6.41 9.95 -3.50
CA ALA A 67 6.91 8.64 -3.06
C ALA A 67 5.96 7.94 -2.06
N ALA A 68 4.71 8.40 -1.96
CA ALA A 68 3.68 7.83 -1.07
C ALA A 68 2.77 6.86 -1.83
N HIS A 69 2.10 5.96 -1.13
CA HIS A 69 1.04 5.09 -1.67
C HIS A 69 1.45 4.23 -2.89
N PHE A 70 2.67 3.69 -2.86
CA PHE A 70 3.13 2.70 -3.84
C PHE A 70 2.57 1.32 -3.47
N HIS A 71 1.30 1.10 -3.82
CA HIS A 71 0.59 -0.16 -3.59
C HIS A 71 0.75 -1.12 -4.78
N ASP A 72 0.62 -2.42 -4.51
CA ASP A 72 0.71 -3.45 -5.52
C ASP A 72 -0.66 -3.70 -6.17
N PRO A 73 -0.84 -3.39 -7.47
CA PRO A 73 -2.13 -3.53 -8.14
C PRO A 73 -2.59 -4.99 -8.30
N ALA A 74 -1.67 -5.96 -8.18
CA ALA A 74 -2.01 -7.38 -8.23
C ALA A 74 -2.98 -7.78 -7.10
N LEU A 75 -2.88 -7.11 -5.95
CA LEU A 75 -3.74 -7.37 -4.79
C LEU A 75 -5.22 -7.10 -5.08
N TRP A 76 -5.50 -6.14 -5.96
CA TRP A 76 -6.88 -5.75 -6.29
C TRP A 76 -7.46 -6.56 -7.44
N HIS A 77 -6.63 -7.06 -8.36
CA HIS A 77 -7.09 -7.81 -9.54
C HIS A 77 -7.99 -8.99 -9.16
N GLU A 78 -7.55 -9.83 -8.21
CA GLU A 78 -8.27 -11.04 -7.80
C GLU A 78 -9.65 -10.73 -7.21
N LYS A 79 -9.81 -9.56 -6.58
CA LYS A 79 -11.08 -9.14 -5.98
C LYS A 79 -12.00 -8.40 -6.94
N ILE A 80 -11.44 -7.59 -7.84
CA ILE A 80 -12.23 -6.77 -8.77
C ILE A 80 -12.97 -7.65 -9.79
N PHE A 81 -12.31 -8.65 -10.38
CA PHE A 81 -12.89 -9.36 -11.53
C PHE A 81 -14.11 -10.25 -11.24
N PRO A 82 -14.15 -11.03 -10.14
CA PRO A 82 -15.32 -11.82 -9.82
C PRO A 82 -16.57 -10.94 -9.63
N ALA A 83 -17.64 -11.24 -10.37
CA ALA A 83 -18.88 -10.49 -10.29
C ALA A 83 -19.52 -10.64 -8.90
N GLY A 84 -20.02 -9.53 -8.34
CA GLY A 84 -20.58 -9.47 -6.99
C GLY A 84 -19.55 -9.43 -5.86
N ASN A 85 -18.24 -9.45 -6.19
CA ASN A 85 -17.18 -9.21 -5.22
C ASN A 85 -16.87 -7.71 -5.11
N TYR A 86 -16.25 -7.30 -4.01
CA TYR A 86 -15.95 -5.91 -3.71
C TYR A 86 -14.57 -5.74 -3.07
N LEU A 87 -13.99 -4.55 -3.26
CA LEU A 87 -12.88 -4.07 -2.46
C LEU A 87 -13.41 -3.50 -1.15
N ASP A 88 -12.72 -3.80 -0.05
CA ASP A 88 -13.07 -3.21 1.25
C ASP A 88 -12.67 -1.72 1.33
N GLU A 89 -13.09 -1.05 2.41
CA GLU A 89 -12.88 0.39 2.58
C GLU A 89 -11.39 0.79 2.56
N GLN A 90 -10.52 -0.05 3.13
CA GLN A 90 -9.08 0.23 3.18
C GLN A 90 -8.47 0.06 1.80
N GLU A 91 -8.84 -0.99 1.08
CA GLU A 91 -8.37 -1.25 -0.28
C GLU A 91 -8.78 -0.14 -1.25
N LEU A 92 -10.01 0.37 -1.13
CA LEU A 92 -10.48 1.51 -1.92
C LEU A 92 -9.67 2.78 -1.60
N LEU A 93 -9.43 3.06 -0.32
CA LEU A 93 -8.64 4.23 0.09
C LEU A 93 -7.19 4.14 -0.41
N ASP A 94 -6.56 2.97 -0.29
CA ASP A 94 -5.22 2.69 -0.80
C ASP A 94 -5.15 2.89 -2.32
N MET A 95 -6.18 2.44 -3.05
CA MET A 95 -6.29 2.66 -4.50
C MET A 95 -6.41 4.13 -4.85
N ALA A 96 -7.25 4.88 -4.14
CA ALA A 96 -7.37 6.33 -4.35
C ALA A 96 -6.02 7.04 -4.12
N GLY A 97 -5.31 6.68 -3.05
CA GLY A 97 -3.97 7.20 -2.76
C GLY A 97 -2.96 6.89 -3.87
N ALA A 98 -2.97 5.65 -4.39
CA ALA A 98 -2.11 5.28 -5.52
C ALA A 98 -2.42 6.07 -6.80
N ILE A 99 -3.70 6.30 -7.10
CA ILE A 99 -4.13 7.13 -8.24
C ILE A 99 -3.66 8.57 -8.07
N ASP A 100 -3.76 9.13 -6.86
CA ASP A 100 -3.27 10.47 -6.56
C ASP A 100 -1.75 10.55 -6.76
N THR A 101 -1.00 9.54 -6.32
CA THR A 101 0.45 9.45 -6.58
C THR A 101 0.75 9.40 -8.08
N VAL A 102 -0.01 8.66 -8.89
CA VAL A 102 0.13 8.69 -10.36
C VAL A 102 0.00 10.13 -10.88
N HIS A 103 -1.06 10.82 -10.48
CA HIS A 103 -1.33 12.18 -10.92
C HIS A 103 -0.21 13.16 -10.53
N LEU A 104 0.29 13.06 -9.30
CA LEU A 104 1.40 13.87 -8.80
C LEU A 104 2.70 13.57 -9.56
N CYS A 105 3.03 12.30 -9.80
CA CYS A 105 4.19 11.89 -10.59
C CYS A 105 4.13 12.45 -12.01
N LYS A 106 2.99 12.30 -12.70
CA LYS A 106 2.79 12.84 -14.06
C LYS A 106 2.95 14.36 -14.08
N SER A 107 2.34 15.05 -13.11
CA SER A 107 2.41 16.51 -13.01
C SER A 107 3.84 17.01 -12.76
N PHE A 108 4.58 16.33 -11.88
CA PHE A 108 5.99 16.62 -11.64
C PHE A 108 6.82 16.44 -12.91
N LEU A 109 6.70 15.28 -13.57
CA LEU A 109 7.51 14.95 -14.75
C LEU A 109 7.20 15.86 -15.94
N ARG A 110 5.93 16.25 -16.12
CA ARG A 110 5.53 17.23 -17.14
C ARG A 110 6.19 18.59 -16.91
N ARG A 111 6.21 19.08 -15.67
CA ARG A 111 6.87 20.35 -15.30
C ARG A 111 8.39 20.28 -15.48
N SER A 112 8.97 19.11 -15.24
CA SER A 112 10.41 18.87 -15.31
C SER A 112 10.90 18.41 -16.70
N ARG A 113 10.04 18.43 -17.73
CA ARG A 113 10.33 17.85 -19.06
C ARG A 113 11.61 18.37 -19.71
N GLU A 114 11.97 19.64 -19.48
CA GLU A 114 13.19 20.24 -20.04
C GLU A 114 14.46 19.49 -19.62
N TRP A 115 14.52 18.97 -18.40
CA TRP A 115 15.69 18.30 -17.85
C TRP A 115 15.47 16.82 -17.48
N CYS A 116 14.22 16.34 -17.55
CA CYS A 116 13.80 14.95 -17.44
C CYS A 116 12.94 14.49 -18.64
N PRO A 117 13.40 14.61 -19.89
CA PRO A 117 12.59 14.27 -21.06
C PRO A 117 12.23 12.78 -21.12
N SER A 118 13.16 11.87 -20.83
CA SER A 118 12.92 10.42 -20.93
C SER A 118 11.92 9.91 -19.89
N LEU A 119 11.89 10.53 -18.70
CA LEU A 119 10.87 10.27 -17.68
C LEU A 119 9.53 10.91 -18.01
N ALA A 120 9.53 12.11 -18.62
CA ALA A 120 8.29 12.73 -19.10
C ALA A 120 7.63 11.88 -20.21
N ASP A 121 8.43 11.37 -21.15
CA ASP A 121 7.95 10.48 -22.21
C ASP A 121 7.38 9.15 -21.67
N LEU A 122 7.91 8.65 -20.54
CA LEU A 122 7.35 7.50 -19.82
C LEU A 122 5.95 7.79 -19.25
N ALA A 123 5.69 9.05 -18.86
CA ALA A 123 4.43 9.48 -18.23
C ALA A 123 3.34 9.89 -19.24
N ASP A 124 3.74 10.30 -20.46
CA ASP A 124 2.85 10.78 -21.52
C ASP A 124 1.73 9.79 -21.91
N PRO A 125 1.97 8.47 -22.12
CA PRO A 125 0.92 7.54 -22.53
C PRO A 125 -0.02 7.11 -21.39
N VAL A 126 0.28 7.48 -20.15
CA VAL A 126 -0.49 7.04 -18.98
C VAL A 126 -1.88 7.69 -19.01
N PRO A 127 -2.98 6.94 -18.91
CA PRO A 127 -4.32 7.51 -18.92
C PRO A 127 -4.57 8.40 -17.68
N ASP A 128 -5.56 9.29 -17.78
CA ASP A 128 -6.07 10.02 -16.60
C ASP A 128 -7.18 9.20 -15.93
N VAL A 129 -6.89 8.74 -14.71
CA VAL A 129 -7.78 7.93 -13.88
C VAL A 129 -8.25 8.68 -12.63
N SER A 130 -7.99 10.00 -12.52
CA SER A 130 -8.34 10.83 -11.36
C SER A 130 -9.82 10.79 -11.00
N ALA A 131 -10.72 10.64 -11.99
CA ALA A 131 -12.16 10.50 -11.76
C ALA A 131 -12.52 9.29 -10.87
N VAL A 132 -11.72 8.21 -10.91
CA VAL A 132 -11.92 7.03 -10.07
C VAL A 132 -11.60 7.36 -8.61
N ALA A 133 -10.48 8.03 -8.34
CA ALA A 133 -10.12 8.46 -6.98
C ALA A 133 -11.17 9.43 -6.40
N VAL A 134 -11.68 10.37 -7.20
CA VAL A 134 -12.77 11.27 -6.79
C VAL A 134 -14.04 10.48 -6.46
N SER A 135 -14.39 9.48 -7.26
CA SER A 135 -15.54 8.62 -6.99
C SER A 135 -15.39 7.84 -5.67
N ILE A 136 -14.20 7.31 -5.39
CA ILE A 136 -13.90 6.59 -4.15
C ILE A 136 -13.98 7.53 -2.95
N THR A 137 -13.25 8.65 -2.96
CA THR A 137 -13.15 9.60 -1.83
C THR A 137 -14.44 10.36 -1.54
N ARG A 138 -15.38 10.38 -2.50
CA ARG A 138 -16.76 10.85 -2.28
C ARG A 138 -17.57 9.90 -1.39
N GLN A 139 -17.25 8.62 -1.39
CA GLN A 139 -17.97 7.56 -0.68
C GLN A 139 -17.23 7.09 0.58
N ILE A 140 -15.89 7.09 0.54
CA ILE A 140 -15.00 6.68 1.63
C ILE A 140 -14.32 7.92 2.22
N ASP A 141 -14.19 7.99 3.54
CA ASP A 141 -13.46 9.05 4.24
C ASP A 141 -11.97 8.74 4.43
N GLU A 142 -11.23 9.70 4.97
CA GLU A 142 -9.79 9.60 5.24
C GLU A 142 -9.43 8.53 6.29
N ARG A 143 -10.42 7.99 7.01
CA ARG A 143 -10.25 6.96 8.04
C ARG A 143 -10.66 5.57 7.55
N ALA A 144 -10.77 5.40 6.23
CA ALA A 144 -11.25 4.17 5.59
C ALA A 144 -12.64 3.75 6.10
N LYS A 145 -13.57 4.69 6.20
CA LYS A 145 -14.98 4.40 6.49
C LYS A 145 -15.89 4.92 5.40
N VAL A 146 -16.95 4.17 5.11
CA VAL A 146 -18.05 4.67 4.28
C VAL A 146 -18.67 5.89 4.96
N ARG A 147 -18.71 7.02 4.25
CA ARG A 147 -19.26 8.29 4.73
C ARG A 147 -20.75 8.17 5.04
N ASP A 148 -21.22 8.90 6.04
CA ASP A 148 -22.65 8.91 6.43
C ASP A 148 -23.58 9.27 5.27
N ASN A 149 -23.12 10.15 4.38
CA ASN A 149 -23.86 10.67 3.23
C ASN A 149 -23.48 9.97 1.92
N ALA A 150 -22.81 8.81 1.99
CA ALA A 150 -22.48 7.98 0.83
C ALA A 150 -23.72 7.72 -0.05
N THR A 151 -24.83 7.34 0.60
CA THR A 151 -26.15 7.22 -0.01
C THR A 151 -27.23 7.83 0.91
N PRO A 152 -28.36 8.30 0.36
CA PRO A 152 -29.50 8.74 1.17
C PRO A 152 -30.06 7.62 2.06
N GLU A 153 -29.97 6.38 1.60
CA GLU A 153 -30.41 5.19 2.33
C GLU A 153 -29.52 4.92 3.55
N LEU A 154 -28.20 4.92 3.39
CA LEU A 154 -27.25 4.76 4.51
C LEU A 154 -27.43 5.88 5.54
N ALA A 155 -27.58 7.13 5.09
CA ALA A 155 -27.83 8.26 5.97
C ALA A 155 -29.11 8.07 6.80
N ARG A 156 -30.19 7.58 6.16
CA ARG A 156 -31.45 7.26 6.84
C ARG A 156 -31.26 6.13 7.87
N ILE A 157 -30.59 5.03 7.50
CA ILE A 157 -30.32 3.90 8.40
C ILE A 157 -29.52 4.35 9.61
N ARG A 158 -28.39 5.05 9.41
CA ARG A 158 -27.55 5.55 10.50
C ARG A 158 -28.27 6.54 11.41
N LYS A 159 -29.12 7.41 10.85
CA LYS A 159 -29.96 8.31 11.65
C LYS A 159 -30.91 7.52 12.55
N ARG A 160 -31.64 6.54 12.00
CA ARG A 160 -32.55 5.68 12.77
C ARG A 160 -31.82 4.87 13.83
N LEU A 161 -30.65 4.33 13.51
CA LEU A 161 -29.79 3.62 14.46
C LEU A 161 -29.42 4.51 15.65
N ARG A 162 -28.98 5.75 15.40
CA ARG A 162 -28.65 6.73 16.46
C ARG A 162 -29.87 7.09 17.31
N GLU A 163 -31.03 7.29 16.68
CA GLU A 163 -32.30 7.56 17.38
C GLU A 163 -32.67 6.41 18.33
N GLN A 164 -32.60 5.16 17.86
CA GLN A 164 -32.92 4.00 18.70
C GLN A 164 -31.88 3.74 19.79
N GLN A 165 -30.58 3.95 19.49
CA GLN A 165 -29.52 3.86 20.50
C GLN A 165 -29.69 4.92 21.61
N ALA A 166 -30.11 6.15 21.26
CA ALA A 166 -30.40 7.19 22.25
C ALA A 166 -31.63 6.83 23.10
N ARG A 167 -32.69 6.30 22.47
CA ARG A 167 -33.89 5.80 23.16
C ARG A 167 -33.55 4.67 24.13
N LEU A 168 -32.80 3.67 23.68
CA LEU A 168 -32.35 2.54 24.49
C LEU A 168 -31.51 3.00 25.69
N ARG A 169 -30.60 3.96 25.48
CA ARG A 169 -29.78 4.53 26.55
C ARG A 169 -30.63 5.20 27.63
N SER A 170 -31.59 6.03 27.22
CA SER A 170 -32.51 6.71 28.16
C SER A 170 -33.39 5.70 28.93
N LEU A 171 -33.94 4.69 28.25
CA LEU A 171 -34.71 3.62 28.90
C LEU A 171 -33.84 2.83 29.88
N SER A 172 -32.63 2.44 29.47
CA SER A 172 -31.68 1.72 30.31
C SER A 172 -31.32 2.51 31.56
N GLU A 173 -31.07 3.82 31.45
CA GLU A 173 -30.75 4.69 32.58
C GLU A 173 -31.93 4.82 33.56
N GLN A 174 -33.16 4.97 33.04
CA GLN A 174 -34.36 5.06 33.87
C GLN A 174 -34.64 3.76 34.64
N ILE A 175 -34.60 2.62 33.94
CA ILE A 175 -34.87 1.31 34.54
C ILE A 175 -33.76 0.96 35.53
N PHE A 176 -32.51 1.22 35.18
CA PHE A 176 -31.36 0.99 36.06
C PHE A 176 -31.46 1.84 37.33
N SER A 177 -31.75 3.14 37.22
CA SER A 177 -31.90 4.02 38.38
C SER A 177 -33.01 3.55 39.33
N LYS A 178 -34.13 3.09 38.79
CA LYS A 178 -35.22 2.49 39.57
C LYS A 178 -34.77 1.20 40.26
N ALA A 179 -34.09 0.31 39.55
CA ALA A 179 -33.59 -0.95 40.10
C ALA A 179 -32.54 -0.72 41.20
N VAL A 180 -31.70 0.31 41.09
CA VAL A 180 -30.75 0.73 42.14
C VAL A 180 -31.49 1.26 43.36
N ALA A 181 -32.49 2.14 43.19
CA ALA A 181 -33.28 2.69 44.29
C ALA A 181 -34.00 1.59 45.10
N GLU A 182 -34.44 0.54 44.43
CA GLU A 182 -35.10 -0.63 45.01
C GLU A 182 -34.12 -1.72 45.50
N LYS A 183 -32.80 -1.48 45.40
CA LYS A 183 -31.71 -2.40 45.79
C LYS A 183 -31.71 -3.75 45.05
N TRP A 184 -32.17 -3.79 43.81
CA TRP A 184 -32.17 -5.02 43.00
C TRP A 184 -30.84 -5.27 42.28
N VAL A 185 -30.01 -4.25 42.16
CA VAL A 185 -28.74 -4.27 41.43
C VAL A 185 -27.60 -4.56 42.41
N PRO A 186 -26.63 -5.43 42.08
CA PRO A 186 -25.42 -5.59 42.88
C PRO A 186 -24.65 -4.27 43.05
N GLU A 187 -24.04 -4.06 44.21
CA GLU A 187 -23.33 -2.81 44.51
C GLU A 187 -22.19 -2.56 43.50
N GLY A 188 -22.15 -1.36 42.93
CA GLY A 188 -21.16 -0.96 41.92
C GLY A 188 -21.35 -1.54 40.51
N ALA A 189 -22.38 -2.35 40.27
CA ALA A 189 -22.67 -2.87 38.94
C ALA A 189 -23.28 -1.78 38.03
N LEU A 190 -23.00 -1.83 36.73
CA LEU A 190 -23.51 -0.90 35.71
C LEU A 190 -24.25 -1.68 34.61
N PRO A 191 -25.16 -1.03 33.86
CA PRO A 191 -25.69 -1.62 32.62
C PRO A 191 -24.53 -2.05 31.72
N THR A 192 -24.65 -3.25 31.15
CA THR A 192 -23.58 -3.85 30.35
C THR A 192 -24.16 -4.43 29.06
N ILE A 193 -23.29 -4.96 28.20
CA ILE A 193 -23.68 -5.59 26.94
C ILE A 193 -23.46 -7.10 27.05
N ARG A 194 -24.52 -7.88 26.76
CA ARG A 194 -24.48 -9.33 26.65
C ARG A 194 -25.05 -9.76 25.31
N GLU A 195 -24.29 -10.59 24.59
CA GLU A 195 -24.61 -11.00 23.22
C GLU A 195 -24.93 -9.82 22.28
N GLY A 196 -24.34 -8.64 22.51
CA GLY A 196 -24.64 -7.43 21.72
C GLY A 196 -25.97 -6.75 22.07
N ARG A 197 -26.65 -7.13 23.16
CA ARG A 197 -27.83 -6.44 23.71
C ARG A 197 -27.47 -5.72 25.00
N VAL A 198 -28.06 -4.54 25.23
CA VAL A 198 -27.90 -3.85 26.52
C VAL A 198 -28.75 -4.55 27.57
N VAL A 199 -28.13 -4.89 28.70
CA VAL A 199 -28.72 -5.63 29.81
C VAL A 199 -28.44 -4.97 31.14
N ILE A 200 -29.32 -5.21 32.11
CA ILE A 200 -29.21 -4.72 33.48
C ILE A 200 -28.87 -5.89 34.40
N PRO A 201 -27.77 -5.80 35.19
CA PRO A 201 -27.44 -6.81 36.19
C PRO A 201 -28.41 -6.72 37.37
N ILE A 202 -29.07 -7.84 37.70
CA ILE A 202 -30.02 -7.96 38.81
C ILE A 202 -29.58 -9.11 39.71
N LEU A 203 -29.66 -8.93 41.03
CA LEU A 203 -29.45 -10.00 42.00
C LEU A 203 -30.46 -11.14 41.76
N ALA A 204 -29.99 -12.39 41.75
CA ALA A 204 -30.81 -13.55 41.37
C ALA A 204 -32.09 -13.70 42.20
N GLU A 205 -32.08 -13.27 43.47
CA GLU A 205 -33.25 -13.23 44.35
C GLU A 205 -34.33 -12.22 43.93
N HIS A 206 -33.96 -11.19 43.18
CA HIS A 206 -34.84 -10.14 42.67
C HIS A 206 -35.22 -10.33 41.20
N LYS A 207 -34.82 -11.43 40.56
CA LYS A 207 -35.07 -11.69 39.11
C LYS A 207 -36.54 -11.69 38.68
N ARG A 208 -37.49 -11.87 39.60
CA ARG A 208 -38.94 -11.82 39.31
C ARG A 208 -39.54 -10.41 39.48
N ARG A 209 -38.78 -9.46 40.02
CA ARG A 209 -39.24 -8.08 40.30
C ARG A 209 -39.17 -7.19 39.06
N LEU A 210 -38.18 -7.42 38.20
CA LEU A 210 -38.05 -6.78 36.90
C LEU A 210 -38.64 -7.69 35.83
N ARG A 211 -39.54 -7.15 35.00
CA ARG A 211 -40.11 -7.90 33.87
C ARG A 211 -39.10 -7.88 32.72
N GLY A 212 -38.71 -9.04 32.23
CA GLY A 212 -37.71 -9.15 31.18
C GLY A 212 -37.25 -10.57 30.94
N PHE A 213 -36.22 -10.70 30.12
CA PHE A 213 -35.63 -11.97 29.72
C PHE A 213 -34.21 -12.06 30.29
N VAL A 214 -33.89 -13.21 30.90
CA VAL A 214 -32.51 -13.49 31.34
C VAL A 214 -31.72 -13.92 30.12
N LEU A 215 -30.64 -13.20 29.82
CA LEU A 215 -29.75 -13.49 28.69
C LEU A 215 -28.49 -14.24 29.14
N ASP A 216 -28.03 -13.97 30.36
CA ASP A 216 -26.81 -14.57 30.90
C ASP A 216 -26.84 -14.57 32.44
N GLU A 217 -25.97 -15.34 33.07
CA GLU A 217 -25.85 -15.48 34.52
C GLU A 217 -24.38 -15.41 34.95
N SER A 218 -24.09 -14.83 36.12
CA SER A 218 -22.73 -14.82 36.65
C SER A 218 -22.25 -16.24 36.97
N ALA A 219 -20.93 -16.47 36.94
CA ALA A 219 -20.35 -17.78 37.27
C ALA A 219 -20.75 -18.30 38.67
N THR A 220 -21.08 -17.39 39.59
CA THR A 220 -21.54 -17.69 40.95
C THR A 220 -23.06 -17.91 41.07
N GLY A 221 -23.84 -17.66 40.01
CA GLY A 221 -25.30 -17.71 40.02
C GLY A 221 -25.99 -16.58 40.80
N GLN A 222 -25.23 -15.61 41.33
CA GLN A 222 -25.77 -14.58 42.21
C GLN A 222 -26.32 -13.37 41.45
N THR A 223 -25.90 -13.15 40.20
CA THR A 223 -26.35 -12.04 39.36
C THR A 223 -26.85 -12.58 38.04
N VAL A 224 -28.07 -12.19 37.66
CA VAL A 224 -28.65 -12.45 36.35
C VAL A 224 -28.57 -11.19 35.50
N PHE A 225 -28.18 -11.33 34.23
CA PHE A 225 -28.15 -10.24 33.27
C PHE A 225 -29.46 -10.23 32.49
N MET A 226 -30.30 -9.23 32.76
CA MET A 226 -31.66 -9.18 32.27
C MET A 226 -31.83 -8.11 31.19
N GLU A 227 -32.50 -8.47 30.09
CA GLU A 227 -33.07 -7.52 29.13
C GLU A 227 -34.49 -7.17 29.58
N PRO A 228 -34.74 -5.93 30.06
CA PRO A 228 -36.08 -5.51 30.45
C PRO A 228 -37.05 -5.54 29.27
N ALA A 229 -38.31 -5.87 29.53
CA ALA A 229 -39.34 -5.94 28.49
C ALA A 229 -39.52 -4.60 27.76
N GLU A 230 -39.34 -3.45 28.45
CA GLU A 230 -39.43 -2.13 27.83
C GLU A 230 -38.28 -1.83 26.85
N MET A 231 -37.16 -2.55 26.95
CA MET A 231 -35.97 -2.37 26.12
C MET A 231 -35.94 -3.32 24.90
N LEU A 232 -36.77 -4.38 24.91
CA LEU A 232 -36.75 -5.44 23.90
C LEU A 232 -36.91 -4.91 22.48
N ASP A 233 -37.92 -4.05 22.25
CA ASP A 233 -38.21 -3.48 20.93
C ASP A 233 -37.04 -2.63 20.42
N ALA A 234 -36.49 -1.77 21.28
CA ALA A 234 -35.37 -0.91 20.92
C ALA A 234 -34.10 -1.72 20.62
N ASN A 235 -33.80 -2.77 21.40
CA ASN A 235 -32.70 -3.70 21.12
C ASN A 235 -32.88 -4.44 19.79
N ASN A 236 -34.09 -4.92 19.49
CA ASN A 236 -34.39 -5.60 18.23
C ASN A 236 -34.26 -4.65 17.03
N GLU A 237 -34.84 -3.45 17.10
CA GLU A 237 -34.71 -2.44 16.04
C GLU A 237 -33.24 -2.04 15.79
N ILE A 238 -32.44 -1.86 16.85
CA ILE A 238 -30.99 -1.57 16.71
C ILE A 238 -30.30 -2.67 15.91
N ARG A 239 -30.52 -3.94 16.25
CA ARG A 239 -29.95 -5.06 15.49
C ARG A 239 -30.41 -5.07 14.04
N GLU A 240 -31.69 -4.82 13.78
CA GLU A 240 -32.22 -4.72 12.41
C GLU A 240 -31.52 -3.60 11.60
N TYR A 241 -31.34 -2.43 12.21
CA TYR A 241 -30.64 -1.32 11.57
C TYR A 241 -29.14 -1.59 11.39
N GLU A 242 -28.47 -2.28 12.32
CA GLU A 242 -27.07 -2.73 12.16
C GLU A 242 -26.93 -3.71 10.98
N HIS A 243 -27.86 -4.66 10.84
CA HIS A 243 -27.89 -5.56 9.70
C HIS A 243 -28.21 -4.85 8.38
N ALA A 244 -29.12 -3.86 8.41
CA ALA A 244 -29.41 -3.03 7.25
C ALA A 244 -28.19 -2.18 6.84
N GLU A 245 -27.47 -1.60 7.82
CA GLU A 245 -26.26 -0.82 7.57
C GLU A 245 -25.18 -1.67 6.90
N ARG A 246 -24.90 -2.87 7.44
CA ARG A 246 -23.90 -3.78 6.85
C ARG A 246 -24.26 -4.14 5.39
N ARG A 247 -25.53 -4.43 5.12
CA ARG A 247 -25.99 -4.74 3.74
C ARG A 247 -25.83 -3.54 2.82
N GLU A 248 -26.16 -2.34 3.30
CA GLU A 248 -26.03 -1.12 2.51
C GLU A 248 -24.57 -0.76 2.23
N VAL A 249 -23.68 -0.93 3.21
CA VAL A 249 -22.23 -0.76 3.02
C VAL A 249 -21.71 -1.71 1.95
N VAL A 250 -22.02 -3.01 2.03
CA VAL A 250 -21.62 -3.99 1.00
C VAL A 250 -22.15 -3.60 -0.38
N ARG A 251 -23.40 -3.12 -0.48
CA ARG A 251 -23.97 -2.63 -1.75
C ARG A 251 -23.18 -1.45 -2.32
N ILE A 252 -22.79 -0.49 -1.47
CA ILE A 252 -21.98 0.67 -1.86
C ILE A 252 -20.59 0.23 -2.35
N LEU A 253 -19.90 -0.63 -1.59
CA LEU A 253 -18.57 -1.14 -1.96
C LEU A 253 -18.59 -1.92 -3.28
N THR A 254 -19.63 -2.74 -3.48
CA THR A 254 -19.84 -3.48 -4.73
C THR A 254 -20.05 -2.52 -5.89
N HIS A 255 -20.90 -1.50 -5.72
CA HIS A 255 -21.15 -0.49 -6.76
C HIS A 255 -19.89 0.28 -7.16
N ILE A 256 -19.06 0.68 -6.19
CA ILE A 256 -17.77 1.34 -6.46
C ILE A 256 -16.84 0.39 -7.22
N THR A 257 -16.75 -0.87 -6.78
CA THR A 257 -15.91 -1.89 -7.41
C THR A 257 -16.35 -2.19 -8.84
N ASP A 258 -17.66 -2.18 -9.13
CA ASP A 258 -18.19 -2.33 -10.48
C ASP A 258 -17.75 -1.18 -11.40
N GLY A 259 -17.76 0.06 -10.88
CA GLY A 259 -17.25 1.23 -11.60
C GLY A 259 -15.75 1.14 -11.88
N ILE A 260 -14.97 0.63 -10.91
CA ILE A 260 -13.53 0.36 -11.06
C ILE A 260 -13.29 -0.71 -12.13
N ARG A 261 -14.07 -1.79 -12.13
CA ARG A 261 -13.94 -2.90 -13.10
C ARG A 261 -14.05 -2.42 -14.55
N ALA A 262 -14.96 -1.49 -14.83
CA ALA A 262 -15.15 -0.92 -16.16
C ALA A 262 -13.94 -0.10 -16.66
N ARG A 263 -13.04 0.32 -15.76
CA ARG A 263 -11.84 1.13 -16.06
C ARG A 263 -10.55 0.41 -15.67
N TYR A 264 -10.61 -0.90 -15.47
CA TYR A 264 -9.49 -1.66 -14.91
C TYR A 264 -8.23 -1.58 -15.77
N ASP A 265 -8.34 -1.64 -17.09
CA ASP A 265 -7.19 -1.58 -17.99
C ASP A 265 -6.45 -0.24 -17.91
N ASP A 266 -7.19 0.86 -17.81
CA ASP A 266 -6.61 2.20 -17.61
C ASP A 266 -5.88 2.29 -16.26
N LEU A 267 -6.51 1.78 -15.20
CA LEU A 267 -5.93 1.72 -13.86
C LEU A 267 -4.68 0.86 -13.84
N LYS A 268 -4.70 -0.29 -14.50
CA LYS A 268 -3.55 -1.17 -14.64
C LYS A 268 -2.39 -0.43 -15.30
N SER A 269 -2.63 0.26 -16.41
CA SER A 269 -1.60 1.06 -17.08
C SER A 269 -1.04 2.16 -16.16
N ALA A 270 -1.87 2.79 -15.33
CA ALA A 270 -1.45 3.79 -14.37
C ALA A 270 -0.59 3.21 -13.24
N PHE A 271 -0.92 2.02 -12.73
CA PHE A 271 -0.15 1.36 -11.68
C PHE A 271 1.14 0.69 -12.19
N ASP A 272 1.14 0.20 -13.43
CA ASP A 272 2.35 -0.26 -14.11
C ASP A 272 3.35 0.90 -14.26
N PHE A 273 2.86 2.11 -14.56
CA PHE A 273 3.68 3.31 -14.57
C PHE A 273 4.33 3.60 -13.20
N LEU A 274 3.58 3.51 -12.08
CA LEU A 274 4.20 3.64 -10.74
C LEU A 274 5.27 2.58 -10.49
N THR A 275 5.03 1.35 -10.94
CA THR A 275 5.99 0.25 -10.81
C THR A 275 7.30 0.56 -11.54
N GLU A 276 7.24 1.07 -12.77
CA GLU A 276 8.43 1.47 -13.52
C GLU A 276 9.12 2.69 -12.90
N VAL A 277 8.36 3.69 -12.42
CA VAL A 277 8.91 4.85 -11.71
C VAL A 277 9.66 4.42 -10.45
N ASP A 278 9.10 3.50 -9.66
CA ASP A 278 9.73 2.96 -8.46
C ASP A 278 11.02 2.19 -8.80
N PHE A 279 10.98 1.35 -9.85
CA PHE A 279 12.15 0.63 -10.35
C PHE A 279 13.28 1.58 -10.79
N ILE A 280 12.95 2.64 -11.54
CA ILE A 280 13.92 3.66 -11.97
C ILE A 280 14.47 4.41 -10.76
N ARG A 281 13.61 4.81 -9.81
CA ARG A 281 14.00 5.46 -8.56
C ARG A 281 14.94 4.59 -7.74
N ALA A 282 14.68 3.29 -7.64
CA ALA A 282 15.54 2.33 -6.94
C ALA A 282 16.94 2.25 -7.58
N ARG A 283 17.01 2.20 -8.92
CA ARG A 283 18.27 2.26 -9.67
C ARG A 283 19.02 3.57 -9.43
N ALA A 284 18.32 4.70 -9.40
CA ALA A 284 18.93 6.00 -9.16
C ALA A 284 19.46 6.15 -7.73
N LYS A 285 18.71 5.68 -6.72
CA LYS A 285 19.19 5.61 -5.33
C LYS A 285 20.44 4.73 -5.24
N TYR A 286 20.40 3.53 -5.82
CA TYR A 286 21.56 2.64 -5.82
C TYR A 286 22.77 3.28 -6.51
N ALA A 287 22.59 3.92 -7.67
CA ALA A 287 23.64 4.66 -8.37
C ALA A 287 24.27 5.74 -7.47
N ARG A 288 23.47 6.49 -6.70
CA ARG A 288 23.99 7.44 -5.70
C ARG A 288 24.75 6.76 -4.56
N THR A 289 24.30 5.60 -4.09
CA THR A 289 24.97 4.85 -3.02
C THR A 289 26.38 4.41 -3.44
N ILE A 290 26.52 3.91 -4.69
CA ILE A 290 27.79 3.43 -5.25
C ILE A 290 28.60 4.52 -5.98
N GLU A 291 28.13 5.77 -5.98
CA GLU A 291 28.76 6.89 -6.69
C GLU A 291 28.99 6.59 -8.19
N ALA A 292 27.98 5.96 -8.82
CA ALA A 292 28.03 5.60 -10.23
C ALA A 292 27.80 6.81 -11.14
N HIS A 293 28.40 6.71 -12.32
CA HIS A 293 28.24 7.67 -13.41
C HIS A 293 27.52 7.02 -14.59
N MET A 294 26.78 7.83 -15.35
CA MET A 294 26.18 7.40 -16.61
C MET A 294 27.30 7.15 -17.64
N PRO A 295 27.38 5.95 -18.26
CA PRO A 295 28.39 5.68 -19.27
C PRO A 295 28.04 6.35 -20.62
N ASP A 296 29.07 6.67 -21.40
CA ASP A 296 28.91 7.02 -22.82
C ASP A 296 28.75 5.72 -23.64
N LEU A 297 27.64 5.60 -24.38
CA LEU A 297 27.36 4.41 -25.17
C LEU A 297 27.75 4.60 -26.63
N ARG A 298 28.49 3.62 -27.17
CA ARG A 298 28.86 3.57 -28.58
C ARG A 298 28.26 2.33 -29.25
N PRO A 299 27.68 2.43 -30.46
CA PRO A 299 27.13 1.28 -31.18
C PRO A 299 28.24 0.46 -31.88
N ARG A 300 29.34 0.20 -31.16
CA ARG A 300 30.54 -0.54 -31.64
C ARG A 300 31.21 -1.24 -30.44
N PRO A 301 31.96 -2.32 -30.64
CA PRO A 301 32.58 -3.10 -29.56
C PRO A 301 33.83 -2.41 -29.01
N THR A 302 33.63 -1.36 -28.21
CA THR A 302 34.69 -0.66 -27.47
C THR A 302 34.35 -0.61 -25.99
N LEU A 303 35.37 -0.71 -25.14
CA LEU A 303 35.23 -0.58 -23.69
C LEU A 303 36.32 0.34 -23.17
N GLN A 304 35.92 1.46 -22.61
CA GLN A 304 36.83 2.35 -21.89
C GLN A 304 36.32 2.53 -20.46
N LEU A 305 37.09 2.02 -19.51
CA LEU A 305 36.88 2.21 -18.08
C LEU A 305 37.93 3.22 -17.59
N ARG A 306 37.48 4.28 -16.93
CA ARG A 306 38.35 5.29 -16.31
C ARG A 306 38.07 5.32 -14.82
N ASP A 307 39.10 5.09 -14.03
CA ASP A 307 39.05 5.05 -12.58
C ASP A 307 37.90 4.20 -12.01
N ALA A 308 37.58 3.09 -12.69
CA ALA A 308 36.47 2.22 -12.35
C ALA A 308 36.74 1.45 -11.05
N ARG A 309 35.67 1.19 -10.29
CA ARG A 309 35.73 0.46 -9.02
C ARG A 309 34.69 -0.65 -9.03
N HIS A 310 35.02 -1.77 -8.41
CA HIS A 310 34.04 -2.83 -8.19
C HIS A 310 32.98 -2.35 -7.17
N PRO A 311 31.68 -2.30 -7.53
CA PRO A 311 30.65 -1.64 -6.73
C PRO A 311 30.45 -2.29 -5.34
N LEU A 312 30.40 -3.62 -5.26
CA LEU A 312 30.24 -4.31 -3.97
C LEU A 312 31.46 -4.16 -3.05
N LEU A 313 32.67 -4.14 -3.64
CA LEU A 313 33.89 -3.91 -2.88
C LEU A 313 33.93 -2.48 -2.35
N PHE A 314 33.50 -1.51 -3.17
CA PHE A 314 33.35 -0.12 -2.77
C PHE A 314 32.39 0.01 -1.59
N LEU A 315 31.20 -0.60 -1.65
CA LEU A 315 30.24 -0.60 -0.54
C LEU A 315 30.83 -1.24 0.73
N THR A 316 31.47 -2.40 0.59
CA THR A 316 32.03 -3.16 1.71
C THR A 316 33.14 -2.40 2.47
N LEU A 317 33.94 -1.63 1.73
CA LEU A 317 35.09 -0.90 2.23
C LEU A 317 34.82 0.59 2.50
N LYS A 318 33.65 1.11 2.12
CA LYS A 318 33.25 2.51 2.35
C LYS A 318 33.40 2.85 3.84
N GLY A 319 34.14 3.93 4.13
CA GLY A 319 34.45 4.37 5.50
C GLY A 319 35.51 3.54 6.24
N LYS A 320 36.01 2.44 5.66
CA LYS A 320 37.09 1.61 6.24
C LYS A 320 38.42 1.85 5.55
N ARG A 321 38.46 1.78 4.22
CA ARG A 321 39.64 2.05 3.40
C ARG A 321 39.25 2.35 1.94
N PRO A 322 40.06 3.11 1.19
CA PRO A 322 39.77 3.38 -0.22
C PRO A 322 39.90 2.11 -1.09
N VAL A 323 39.06 2.01 -2.12
CA VAL A 323 39.21 1.02 -3.20
C VAL A 323 40.12 1.63 -4.27
N VAL A 324 41.18 0.92 -4.64
CA VAL A 324 42.08 1.34 -5.72
C VAL A 324 41.33 1.21 -7.05
N PRO A 325 41.17 2.30 -7.81
CA PRO A 325 40.45 2.26 -9.09
C PRO A 325 41.31 1.66 -10.21
N LEU A 326 40.65 1.17 -11.25
CA LEU A 326 41.27 0.57 -12.44
C LEU A 326 40.82 1.30 -13.71
N SER A 327 41.78 1.53 -14.61
CA SER A 327 41.52 2.07 -15.94
C SER A 327 41.89 1.05 -17.01
N ILE A 328 40.97 0.78 -17.92
CA ILE A 328 41.10 -0.19 -19.02
C ILE A 328 40.65 0.48 -20.31
N ASP A 329 41.38 0.27 -21.40
CA ASP A 329 40.97 0.64 -22.75
C ASP A 329 41.05 -0.60 -23.66
N LEU A 330 39.93 -0.96 -24.25
CA LEU A 330 39.81 -2.00 -25.27
C LEU A 330 39.15 -1.40 -26.51
N ASN A 331 39.84 -1.49 -27.64
CA ASN A 331 39.45 -0.90 -28.91
C ASN A 331 39.81 -1.82 -30.09
N ASP A 332 39.53 -1.37 -31.32
CA ASP A 332 39.75 -2.19 -32.52
C ASP A 332 41.21 -2.58 -32.76
N GLN A 333 42.19 -1.87 -32.18
CA GLN A 333 43.61 -2.20 -32.26
C GLN A 333 44.05 -3.05 -31.05
N ASP A 334 43.62 -2.67 -29.85
CA ASP A 334 43.98 -3.33 -28.58
C ASP A 334 42.79 -4.08 -28.00
N ARG A 335 42.59 -5.33 -28.46
CA ARG A 335 41.41 -6.16 -28.11
C ARG A 335 41.65 -7.16 -26.99
N MET A 336 42.90 -7.34 -26.56
CA MET A 336 43.30 -8.38 -25.61
C MET A 336 44.12 -7.78 -24.49
N ILE A 337 43.77 -8.13 -23.25
CA ILE A 337 44.54 -7.76 -22.06
C ILE A 337 45.02 -9.05 -21.40
N LEU A 338 46.33 -9.16 -21.20
CA LEU A 338 46.94 -10.21 -20.41
C LEU A 338 47.18 -9.70 -19.00
N VAL A 339 46.44 -10.23 -18.02
CA VAL A 339 46.61 -9.87 -16.61
C VAL A 339 47.57 -10.87 -15.95
N SER A 340 48.78 -10.43 -15.62
CA SER A 340 49.80 -11.22 -14.91
C SER A 340 50.08 -10.66 -13.51
N GLY A 341 50.67 -11.47 -12.62
CA GLY A 341 51.03 -11.06 -11.26
C GLY A 341 50.65 -12.08 -10.18
N PRO A 342 51.02 -11.85 -8.90
CA PRO A 342 50.74 -12.75 -7.78
C PRO A 342 49.23 -12.85 -7.46
N ASN A 343 48.78 -13.97 -6.88
CA ASN A 343 47.35 -14.25 -6.64
C ASN A 343 46.65 -13.23 -5.72
N ALA A 344 47.36 -12.68 -4.74
CA ALA A 344 46.83 -11.67 -3.83
C ALA A 344 46.76 -10.24 -4.43
N GLY A 345 47.17 -10.05 -5.68
CA GLY A 345 47.24 -8.73 -6.33
C GLY A 345 45.90 -8.19 -6.87
N GLY A 346 44.77 -8.84 -6.56
CA GLY A 346 43.46 -8.38 -7.01
C GLY A 346 43.10 -8.73 -8.46
N LYS A 347 43.78 -9.69 -9.09
CA LYS A 347 43.56 -10.04 -10.52
C LYS A 347 42.15 -10.53 -10.86
N SER A 348 41.44 -11.12 -9.89
CA SER A 348 40.09 -11.68 -10.07
C SER A 348 38.98 -10.71 -9.71
N VAL A 349 39.32 -9.55 -9.13
CA VAL A 349 38.39 -8.46 -8.77
C VAL A 349 38.29 -7.53 -9.97
#